data_AF-A0A6F8VF45-F1
#
_entry.id   AF-A0A6F8VF45-F1
#
_cell.length_a   1.000
_cell.length_b   1.000
_cell.length_c   1.000
_cell.angle_alpha   90.00
_cell.angle_beta   90.00
_cell.angle_gamma   90.00
#
_symmetry.space_group_name_H-M   'P 1'
#
loop_
_entity.id
_entity.type
_entity.pdbx_description
1 polymer ?
#
loop_
_entity_poly.entity_id
_entity_poly.type
_entity_poly.pdbx_seq_one_letter_code
_entity_poly.pdbx_strand_id
1 'polypeptide(L)'
;MDRINGAGHVDHLFVAEDPATNRPPTEITAEWMNNLQEEVVAIATMDGGALNPAVKTQARDAIVAFFQGRIDALVNASPAALDTLKELADALGNDANFATTITNALALKAPLASPALSGTPSAPTPAQFDSSQKLATTEFATKIGLSAADLLTVAADAVLTAATHVGRTILTGGALANITLQVPLANTVRKGGCIEFMHTGNAAYSAALQRQGTDTINNPAAKTSVSLGFGDTIMLESDGVSQWFAVGGSLAMASGTTTGVFGASFGTSGFQKLPSGKIIQTGQVGTNGSGDTVVAFPIQFPNAVRSIALGVVGSGAGYMATFNTPTVNGMNVGSWSSTTVRAGATVHYIAVGD
;
A
#
# COMPACT_ATOMS: atom_id res chain seq x y z
N MET A 1 -17.45 84.22 10.72
CA MET A 1 -16.96 85.31 11.59
C MET A 1 -15.68 85.85 11.00
N ASP A 2 -15.60 87.16 10.85
CA ASP A 2 -14.29 87.81 10.75
C ASP A 2 -13.55 87.58 12.09
N ARG A 3 -12.23 87.38 12.05
CA ARG A 3 -11.49 87.21 13.32
C ARG A 3 -11.44 88.56 14.03
N ILE A 4 -11.03 88.56 15.31
CA ILE A 4 -10.98 89.80 16.11
C ILE A 4 -10.16 90.85 15.38
N ASN A 5 -10.79 91.99 15.08
CA ASN A 5 -10.21 93.13 14.40
C ASN A 5 -10.51 94.39 15.24
N GLY A 6 -9.49 94.96 15.89
CA GLY A 6 -9.64 96.10 16.82
C GLY A 6 -8.31 96.56 17.46
N ALA A 7 -8.30 97.44 18.46
CA ALA A 7 -7.06 97.72 19.18
C ALA A 7 -6.68 96.53 20.11
N GLY A 8 -5.39 96.23 20.32
CA GLY A 8 -4.95 95.26 21.34
C GLY A 8 -5.07 93.77 20.99
N HIS A 9 -5.08 93.38 19.70
CA HIS A 9 -4.95 91.98 19.26
C HIS A 9 -3.62 91.75 18.52
N VAL A 10 -3.19 90.49 18.40
CA VAL A 10 -2.03 90.09 17.59
C VAL A 10 -2.43 88.91 16.74
N ASP A 11 -2.26 89.03 15.42
CA ASP A 11 -2.61 87.98 14.43
C ASP A 11 -4.04 87.42 14.61
N HIS A 12 -4.95 88.29 15.05
CA HIS A 12 -6.35 88.01 15.36
C HIS A 12 -6.59 87.00 16.48
N LEU A 13 -5.67 86.91 17.44
CA LEU A 13 -5.80 86.14 18.68
C LEU A 13 -5.95 87.07 19.89
N PHE A 14 -6.56 86.51 20.95
CA PHE A 14 -6.65 87.17 22.25
C PHE A 14 -5.26 87.29 22.87
N VAL A 15 -4.94 88.48 23.35
CA VAL A 15 -3.73 88.76 24.13
C VAL A 15 -4.10 89.45 25.43
N ALA A 16 -3.40 89.07 26.50
CA ALA A 16 -3.44 89.82 27.74
C ALA A 16 -2.69 91.15 27.58
N GLU A 17 -2.94 92.06 28.52
CA GLU A 17 -2.19 93.31 28.63
C GLU A 17 -0.70 93.01 28.74
N ASP A 18 0.11 93.72 27.95
CA ASP A 18 1.56 93.67 28.05
C ASP A 18 2.09 95.08 28.37
N PRO A 19 2.36 95.36 29.66
CA PRO A 19 2.80 96.67 30.08
C PRO A 19 4.23 97.00 29.60
N ALA A 20 5.04 96.00 29.21
CA ALA A 20 6.40 96.24 28.70
C ALA A 20 6.40 96.78 27.28
N THR A 21 5.38 96.45 26.47
CA THR A 21 5.18 96.98 25.12
C THR A 21 4.10 98.06 25.07
N ASN A 22 3.56 98.45 26.23
CA ASN A 22 2.45 99.38 26.39
C ASN A 22 1.20 98.96 25.57
N ARG A 23 1.02 97.66 25.38
CA ARG A 23 -0.05 97.10 24.55
C ARG A 23 -1.28 96.78 25.42
N PRO A 24 -2.44 97.39 25.13
CA PRO A 24 -3.67 97.09 25.86
C PRO A 24 -4.13 95.63 25.62
N PRO A 25 -4.87 95.03 26.57
CA PRO A 25 -5.45 93.70 26.38
C PRO A 25 -6.46 93.73 25.22
N THR A 26 -6.79 92.57 24.66
CA THR A 26 -7.82 92.47 23.63
C THR A 26 -9.16 92.98 24.15
N GLU A 27 -9.70 94.00 23.47
CA GLU A 27 -10.99 94.58 23.81
C GLU A 27 -12.13 93.66 23.34
N ILE A 28 -12.95 93.20 24.27
CA ILE A 28 -14.18 92.47 23.97
C ILE A 28 -15.31 93.49 23.88
N THR A 29 -15.66 93.88 22.66
CA THR A 29 -16.69 94.89 22.44
C THR A 29 -18.10 94.32 22.63
N ALA A 30 -19.07 95.19 22.92
CA ALA A 30 -20.48 94.80 22.97
C ALA A 30 -20.96 94.20 21.64
N GLU A 31 -20.44 94.68 20.51
CA GLU A 31 -20.69 94.13 19.18
C GLU A 31 -20.27 92.65 19.10
N TRP A 32 -19.09 92.30 19.63
CA TRP A 32 -18.61 90.92 19.64
C TRP A 32 -19.47 89.99 20.51
N MET A 33 -19.80 90.42 21.73
CA MET A 33 -20.64 89.63 22.64
C MET A 33 -22.07 89.45 22.10
N ASN A 34 -22.64 90.48 21.47
CA ASN A 34 -23.95 90.40 20.84
C ASN A 34 -23.93 89.46 19.65
N ASN A 35 -22.88 89.50 18.81
CA ASN A 35 -22.76 88.58 17.67
C ASN A 35 -22.65 87.12 18.13
N LEU A 36 -21.89 86.83 19.19
CA LEU A 36 -21.80 85.48 19.77
C LEU A 36 -23.14 85.04 20.38
N GLN A 37 -23.86 85.96 21.04
CA GLN A 37 -25.19 85.69 21.55
C GLN A 37 -26.17 85.34 20.43
N GLU A 38 -26.22 86.14 19.36
CA GLU A 38 -27.11 85.90 18.22
C GLU A 38 -26.81 84.56 17.53
N GLU A 39 -25.54 84.16 17.43
CA GLU A 39 -25.19 82.85 16.87
C GLU A 39 -25.65 81.70 17.78
N VAL A 40 -25.43 81.80 19.09
CA VAL A 40 -25.91 80.79 20.06
C VAL A 40 -27.44 80.73 20.10
N VAL A 41 -28.10 81.88 19.95
CA VAL A 41 -29.56 81.99 19.82
C VAL A 41 -30.04 81.34 18.52
N ALA A 42 -29.39 81.60 17.40
CA ALA A 42 -29.72 80.97 16.12
C ALA A 42 -29.61 79.45 16.22
N ILE A 43 -28.58 78.92 16.88
CA ILE A 43 -28.42 77.49 17.15
C ILE A 43 -29.53 76.96 18.07
N ALA A 44 -29.84 77.66 19.16
CA ALA A 44 -30.89 77.23 20.09
C ALA A 44 -32.30 77.24 19.45
N THR A 45 -32.48 77.97 18.34
CA THR A 45 -33.77 78.13 17.65
C THR A 45 -33.85 77.45 16.28
N MET A 46 -32.76 76.82 15.80
CA MET A 46 -32.60 76.35 14.41
C MET A 46 -33.62 75.30 13.92
N ASP A 47 -34.38 74.68 14.83
CA ASP A 47 -35.45 73.72 14.52
C ASP A 47 -36.77 74.10 15.21
N GLY A 48 -37.05 75.40 15.31
CA GLY A 48 -38.26 75.92 15.95
C GLY A 48 -38.24 75.91 17.48
N GLY A 49 -37.07 75.71 18.08
CA GLY A 49 -36.86 75.80 19.53
C GLY A 49 -37.14 77.20 20.07
N ALA A 50 -37.68 77.29 21.29
CA ALA A 50 -37.95 78.57 21.96
C ALA A 50 -36.88 78.86 23.03
N LEU A 51 -36.44 80.12 23.11
CA LEU A 51 -35.48 80.56 24.13
C LEU A 51 -36.10 80.59 25.52
N ASN A 52 -35.40 80.02 26.49
CA ASN A 52 -35.77 79.97 27.90
C ASN A 52 -34.58 80.34 28.79
N PRO A 53 -34.59 81.48 29.49
CA PRO A 53 -33.46 81.94 30.29
C PRO A 53 -33.10 81.00 31.46
N ALA A 54 -33.99 80.09 31.86
CA ALA A 54 -33.71 79.10 32.91
C ALA A 54 -32.87 77.91 32.42
N VAL A 55 -32.74 77.70 31.11
CA VAL A 55 -32.09 76.51 30.53
C VAL A 55 -30.74 76.87 29.93
N LYS A 56 -29.66 76.35 30.52
CA LYS A 56 -28.28 76.64 30.09
C LYS A 56 -27.76 75.72 28.97
N THR A 57 -28.56 74.75 28.54
CA THR A 57 -28.17 73.70 27.59
C THR A 57 -28.93 73.76 26.26
N GLN A 58 -29.77 74.78 26.04
CA GLN A 58 -30.70 74.84 24.91
C GLN A 58 -30.01 74.70 23.56
N ALA A 59 -28.87 75.36 23.36
CA ALA A 59 -28.11 75.24 22.12
C ALA A 59 -27.64 73.79 21.90
N ARG A 60 -27.15 73.11 22.95
CA ARG A 60 -26.78 71.68 22.87
C ARG A 60 -27.99 70.80 22.58
N ASP A 61 -29.09 71.03 23.28
CA ASP A 61 -30.28 70.20 23.18
C ASP A 61 -30.96 70.39 21.80
N ALA A 62 -30.96 71.61 21.26
CA ALA A 62 -31.39 71.91 19.89
C ALA A 62 -30.52 71.20 18.84
N ILE A 63 -29.20 71.14 19.05
CA ILE A 63 -28.29 70.37 18.18
C ILE A 63 -28.61 68.89 18.22
N VAL A 64 -28.80 68.30 19.41
CA VAL A 64 -29.15 66.88 19.55
C VAL A 64 -30.51 66.59 18.92
N ALA A 65 -31.52 67.44 19.17
CA ALA A 65 -32.86 67.29 18.62
C ALA A 65 -32.86 67.36 17.09
N PHE A 66 -32.13 68.32 16.53
CA PHE A 66 -31.98 68.43 15.08
C PHE A 66 -31.37 67.16 14.49
N PHE A 67 -30.26 66.63 15.04
CA PHE A 67 -29.66 65.40 14.53
C PHE A 67 -30.57 64.18 14.70
N GLN A 68 -31.26 64.06 15.83
CA GLN A 68 -32.19 62.95 16.06
C GLN A 68 -33.38 63.02 15.10
N GLY A 69 -33.97 64.19 14.88
CA GLY A 69 -35.06 64.38 13.92
C GLY A 69 -34.66 64.00 12.50
N ARG A 70 -33.41 64.24 12.11
CA ARG A 70 -32.87 63.80 10.82
C ARG A 70 -32.69 62.28 10.74
N ILE A 71 -32.29 61.61 11.83
CA ILE A 71 -32.20 60.14 11.91
C ILE A 71 -33.59 59.53 11.84
N ASP A 72 -34.55 60.06 12.59
CA ASP A 72 -35.92 59.57 12.61
C ASP A 72 -36.60 59.76 11.26
N ALA A 73 -36.35 60.88 10.57
CA ALA A 73 -36.82 61.10 9.21
C ALA A 73 -36.27 60.03 8.24
N LEU A 74 -35.00 59.65 8.38
CA LEU A 74 -34.39 58.59 7.58
C LEU A 74 -35.02 57.21 7.87
N VAL A 75 -35.23 56.88 9.15
CA VAL A 75 -35.84 55.60 9.58
C VAL A 75 -37.30 55.52 9.16
N ASN A 76 -38.09 56.58 9.37
CA ASN A 76 -39.52 56.63 9.07
C ASN A 76 -39.83 56.70 7.58
N ALA A 77 -38.91 57.23 6.76
CA ALA A 77 -39.11 57.29 5.32
C ALA A 77 -39.18 55.89 4.68
N SER A 78 -38.53 54.87 5.28
CA SER A 78 -38.54 53.51 4.72
C SER A 78 -38.20 52.38 5.72
N PRO A 79 -39.05 52.12 6.74
CA PRO A 79 -38.79 51.07 7.75
C PRO A 79 -38.59 49.67 7.14
N ALA A 80 -39.40 49.32 6.14
CA ALA A 80 -39.32 48.02 5.47
C ALA A 80 -37.98 47.83 4.73
N ALA A 81 -37.40 48.88 4.14
CA ALA A 81 -36.11 48.77 3.47
C ALA A 81 -34.97 48.59 4.48
N LEU A 82 -35.01 49.27 5.63
CA LEU A 82 -34.02 49.07 6.69
C LEU A 82 -34.09 47.66 7.27
N ASP A 83 -35.30 47.11 7.39
CA ASP A 83 -35.52 45.71 7.78
C ASP A 83 -34.92 44.74 6.75
N THR A 84 -35.20 44.93 5.46
CA THR A 84 -34.58 44.14 4.38
C THR A 84 -33.05 44.23 4.38
N LEU A 85 -32.49 45.42 4.62
CA LEU A 85 -31.03 45.61 4.71
C LEU A 85 -30.44 44.86 5.91
N LYS A 86 -31.14 44.85 7.04
CA LYS A 86 -30.76 44.07 8.22
C LYS A 86 -30.82 42.57 7.93
N GLU A 87 -31.92 42.09 7.33
CA GLU A 87 -32.07 40.69 6.93
C GLU A 87 -30.96 40.26 5.98
N LEU A 88 -30.58 41.11 5.02
CA LEU A 88 -29.48 40.84 4.10
C LEU A 88 -28.12 40.81 4.80
N ALA A 89 -27.85 41.77 5.68
CA ALA A 89 -26.63 41.79 6.48
C ALA A 89 -26.49 40.53 7.35
N ASP A 90 -27.58 40.11 7.99
CA ASP A 90 -27.62 38.89 8.80
C ASP A 90 -27.48 37.62 7.91
N ALA A 91 -28.12 37.58 6.74
CA ALA A 91 -28.00 36.46 5.78
C ALA A 91 -26.57 36.30 5.21
N LEU A 92 -25.83 37.41 5.08
CA LEU A 92 -24.42 37.42 4.68
C LEU A 92 -23.45 37.29 5.88
N GLY A 93 -23.97 37.08 7.09
CA GLY A 93 -23.16 36.87 8.29
C GLY A 93 -22.40 38.11 8.76
N ASN A 94 -22.87 39.31 8.40
CA ASN A 94 -22.17 40.58 8.64
C ASN A 94 -20.72 40.59 8.10
N ASP A 95 -20.43 39.81 7.05
CA ASP A 95 -19.11 39.71 6.44
C ASP A 95 -18.88 40.83 5.43
N ALA A 96 -18.12 41.86 5.85
CA ALA A 96 -17.72 42.97 4.99
C ALA A 96 -16.90 42.53 3.75
N ASN A 97 -16.31 41.33 3.79
CA ASN A 97 -15.51 40.74 2.72
C ASN A 97 -16.14 39.46 2.15
N PHE A 98 -17.47 39.31 2.23
CA PHE A 98 -18.19 38.10 1.80
C PHE A 98 -17.72 37.54 0.45
N ALA A 99 -17.54 38.40 -0.56
CA ALA A 99 -17.05 37.99 -1.87
C ALA A 99 -15.66 37.33 -1.82
N THR A 100 -14.74 37.89 -1.04
CA THR A 100 -13.38 37.34 -0.84
C THR A 100 -13.43 36.03 -0.05
N THR A 101 -14.24 35.98 1.02
CA THR A 101 -14.43 34.77 1.84
C THR A 101 -14.93 33.60 0.99
N ILE A 102 -15.96 33.84 0.19
CA ILE A 102 -16.51 32.84 -0.73
C ILE A 102 -15.50 32.47 -1.80
N THR A 103 -14.81 33.43 -2.41
CA THR A 103 -13.76 33.16 -3.41
C THR A 103 -12.66 32.25 -2.85
N ASN A 104 -12.21 32.51 -1.63
CA ASN A 104 -11.21 31.68 -0.95
C ASN A 104 -11.74 30.28 -0.63
N ALA A 105 -12.99 30.17 -0.17
CA ALA A 105 -13.62 28.88 0.10
C ALA A 105 -13.78 28.03 -1.17
N LEU A 106 -14.07 28.66 -2.31
CA LEU A 106 -14.13 28.00 -3.61
C LEU A 106 -12.73 27.57 -4.09
N ALA A 107 -11.71 28.39 -3.86
CA ALA A 107 -10.33 28.09 -4.24
C ALA A 107 -9.76 26.83 -3.54
N LEU A 108 -10.33 26.43 -2.40
CA LEU A 108 -9.98 25.19 -1.69
C LEU A 108 -10.62 23.91 -2.28
N LYS A 109 -11.57 24.04 -3.21
CA LYS A 109 -12.22 22.90 -3.85
C LYS A 109 -11.35 22.37 -4.99
N ALA A 110 -11.33 21.06 -5.17
CA ALA A 110 -10.67 20.45 -6.31
C ALA A 110 -11.45 20.75 -7.61
N PRO A 111 -10.76 20.99 -8.76
CA PRO A 111 -11.43 21.14 -10.05
C PRO A 111 -12.31 19.93 -10.39
N LEU A 112 -13.45 20.18 -11.05
CA LEU A 112 -14.36 19.10 -11.46
C LEU A 112 -13.72 18.18 -12.51
N ALA A 113 -13.07 18.78 -13.50
CA ALA A 113 -12.34 18.06 -14.53
C ALA A 113 -10.89 17.86 -14.08
N SER A 114 -10.44 16.61 -14.02
CA SER A 114 -9.05 16.23 -13.75
C SER A 114 -8.45 16.89 -12.49
N PRO A 115 -9.04 16.66 -11.31
CA PRO A 115 -8.53 17.24 -10.08
C PRO A 115 -7.10 16.77 -9.78
N ALA A 116 -6.21 17.72 -9.52
CA ALA A 116 -4.95 17.43 -8.84
C ALA A 116 -5.23 17.27 -7.33
N LEU A 117 -4.99 16.08 -6.77
CA LEU A 117 -5.17 15.81 -5.34
C LEU A 117 -3.88 16.14 -4.59
N SER A 118 -3.94 17.01 -3.57
CA SER A 118 -2.81 17.38 -2.71
C SER A 118 -2.95 16.82 -1.29
N GLY A 119 -1.83 16.63 -0.57
CA GLY A 119 -1.84 16.12 0.82
C GLY A 119 -1.97 14.59 0.90
N THR A 120 -2.75 14.09 1.86
CA THR A 120 -3.05 12.65 2.03
C THR A 120 -4.50 12.35 1.64
N PRO A 121 -4.84 12.33 0.33
CA PRO A 121 -6.21 12.10 -0.10
C PRO A 121 -6.68 10.70 0.33
N SER A 122 -7.88 10.63 0.90
CA SER A 122 -8.57 9.37 1.15
C SER A 122 -9.61 9.11 0.07
N ALA A 123 -9.73 7.84 -0.33
CA ALA A 123 -10.79 7.37 -1.20
C ALA A 123 -11.37 6.08 -0.62
N PRO A 124 -12.67 5.78 -0.82
CA PRO A 124 -13.21 4.48 -0.47
C PRO A 124 -12.45 3.38 -1.22
N THR A 125 -11.90 2.41 -0.50
CA THR A 125 -11.23 1.25 -1.11
C THR A 125 -12.25 0.43 -1.90
N PRO A 126 -12.10 0.28 -3.24
CA PRO A 126 -13.00 -0.54 -4.03
C PRO A 126 -12.95 -2.02 -3.61
N ALA A 127 -14.01 -2.75 -3.94
CA ALA A 127 -14.01 -4.20 -3.78
C ALA A 127 -12.91 -4.82 -4.66
N GLN A 128 -12.34 -5.94 -4.23
CA GLN A 128 -11.39 -6.69 -5.05
C GLN A 128 -12.08 -7.12 -6.36
N PHE A 129 -11.38 -7.03 -7.49
CA PHE A 129 -11.91 -7.28 -8.84
C PHE A 129 -12.99 -6.30 -9.31
N ASP A 130 -13.19 -5.17 -8.62
CA ASP A 130 -13.98 -4.06 -9.15
C ASP A 130 -13.31 -3.52 -10.43
N SER A 131 -14.01 -3.68 -11.56
CA SER A 131 -13.56 -3.27 -12.90
C SER A 131 -14.16 -1.93 -13.33
N SER A 132 -14.81 -1.21 -12.41
CA SER A 132 -15.29 0.15 -12.66
C SER A 132 -14.15 1.16 -12.66
N GLN A 133 -14.48 2.41 -12.95
CA GLN A 133 -13.51 3.51 -13.02
C GLN A 133 -13.21 4.14 -11.65
N LYS A 134 -13.39 3.41 -10.54
CA LYS A 134 -13.07 3.91 -9.20
C LYS A 134 -11.56 4.04 -8.99
N LEU A 135 -11.15 4.93 -8.09
CA LEU A 135 -9.75 5.09 -7.70
C LEU A 135 -9.21 3.84 -6.99
N ALA A 136 -8.06 3.35 -7.44
CA ALA A 136 -7.30 2.30 -6.74
C ALA A 136 -6.57 2.91 -5.54
N THR A 137 -6.98 2.56 -4.32
CA THR A 137 -6.27 2.96 -3.10
C THR A 137 -4.97 2.18 -2.94
N THR A 138 -4.06 2.64 -2.08
CA THR A 138 -2.88 1.84 -1.69
C THR A 138 -3.27 0.48 -1.11
N GLU A 139 -4.38 0.43 -0.37
CA GLU A 139 -5.00 -0.81 0.11
C GLU A 139 -5.45 -1.71 -1.07
N PHE A 140 -6.02 -1.15 -2.13
CA PHE A 140 -6.34 -1.88 -3.35
C PHE A 140 -5.09 -2.38 -4.08
N ALA A 141 -4.04 -1.56 -4.19
CA ALA A 141 -2.76 -1.92 -4.83
C ALA A 141 -2.05 -3.08 -4.11
N THR A 142 -2.01 -3.05 -2.78
CA THR A 142 -1.50 -4.16 -1.96
C THR A 142 -2.34 -5.43 -2.15
N LYS A 143 -3.65 -5.30 -2.39
CA LYS A 143 -4.55 -6.44 -2.64
C LYS A 143 -4.36 -7.09 -4.03
N ILE A 144 -3.77 -6.41 -5.02
CA ILE A 144 -3.57 -6.93 -6.39
C ILE A 144 -2.17 -7.51 -6.67
N GLY A 145 -1.19 -7.31 -5.77
CA GLY A 145 -0.02 -8.19 -5.58
C GLY A 145 1.10 -8.18 -6.63
N LEU A 146 2.13 -7.34 -6.45
CA LEU A 146 3.41 -7.51 -7.18
C LEU A 146 4.66 -7.06 -6.39
N SER A 147 4.76 -7.47 -5.12
CA SER A 147 6.00 -7.53 -4.34
C SER A 147 5.76 -8.39 -3.12
N ALA A 148 6.77 -9.15 -2.69
CA ALA A 148 6.74 -9.75 -1.37
C ALA A 148 6.65 -8.63 -0.31
N ALA A 149 5.83 -8.80 0.71
CA ALA A 149 5.62 -7.81 1.77
C ALA A 149 6.90 -7.54 2.58
N ASP A 150 7.83 -8.50 2.61
CA ASP A 150 9.14 -8.42 3.23
C ASP A 150 10.02 -9.62 2.81
N LEU A 151 11.32 -9.54 3.10
CA LEU A 151 12.28 -10.65 3.03
C LEU A 151 12.70 -11.03 4.46
N LEU A 152 12.17 -12.15 4.97
CA LEU A 152 12.33 -12.55 6.37
C LEU A 152 13.29 -13.73 6.54
N THR A 153 14.28 -13.61 7.41
CA THR A 153 15.18 -14.72 7.76
C THR A 153 14.66 -15.48 8.98
N VAL A 154 14.57 -16.81 8.88
CA VAL A 154 14.23 -17.72 9.98
C VAL A 154 15.37 -18.73 10.17
N ALA A 155 15.98 -18.75 11.36
CA ALA A 155 17.18 -19.51 11.66
C ALA A 155 16.98 -20.68 12.65
N ALA A 156 15.74 -20.92 13.09
CA ALA A 156 15.40 -21.94 14.08
C ALA A 156 14.01 -22.53 13.80
N ASP A 157 13.66 -23.60 14.50
CA ASP A 157 12.32 -24.19 14.45
C ASP A 157 11.25 -23.14 14.76
N ALA A 158 10.22 -23.08 13.93
CA ALA A 158 9.16 -22.10 14.09
C ALA A 158 7.82 -22.63 13.59
N VAL A 159 6.75 -22.10 14.20
CA VAL A 159 5.39 -22.24 13.69
C VAL A 159 5.04 -20.94 13.00
N LEU A 160 4.94 -20.97 11.67
CA LEU A 160 4.63 -19.79 10.88
C LEU A 160 3.13 -19.47 11.00
N THR A 161 2.80 -18.18 10.99
CA THR A 161 1.41 -17.71 11.03
C THR A 161 1.06 -16.91 9.78
N ALA A 162 -0.23 -16.89 9.43
CA ALA A 162 -0.71 -16.17 8.27
C ALA A 162 -0.36 -14.66 8.31
N ALA A 163 -0.56 -14.03 9.46
CA ALA A 163 -0.40 -12.59 9.65
C ALA A 163 1.05 -12.09 9.43
N THR A 164 2.04 -12.91 9.76
CA THR A 164 3.44 -12.49 9.71
C THR A 164 4.22 -13.03 8.52
N HIS A 165 3.71 -14.04 7.82
CA HIS A 165 4.49 -14.76 6.79
C HIS A 165 3.83 -14.77 5.40
N VAL A 166 2.51 -14.69 5.30
CA VAL A 166 1.84 -14.70 4.00
C VAL A 166 2.18 -13.45 3.20
N GLY A 167 2.45 -13.65 1.92
CA GLY A 167 2.89 -12.62 0.99
C GLY A 167 4.37 -12.27 1.11
N ARG A 168 5.18 -13.00 1.90
CA ARG A 168 6.62 -12.73 2.07
C ARG A 168 7.49 -13.80 1.41
N THR A 169 8.76 -13.46 1.24
CA THR A 169 9.82 -14.42 0.96
C THR A 169 10.54 -14.76 2.26
N ILE A 170 10.65 -16.04 2.58
CA ILE A 170 11.30 -16.56 3.78
C ILE A 170 12.63 -17.17 3.39
N LEU A 171 13.70 -16.64 3.96
CA LEU A 171 15.03 -17.21 3.91
C LEU A 171 15.25 -18.11 5.11
N THR A 172 15.48 -19.40 4.88
CA THR A 172 15.99 -20.27 5.95
C THR A 172 17.51 -20.17 5.97
N GLY A 173 18.01 -19.16 6.69
CA GLY A 173 19.42 -18.76 6.73
C GLY A 173 19.92 -18.59 8.16
N GLY A 174 21.24 -18.78 8.38
CA GLY A 174 21.86 -18.63 9.70
C GLY A 174 21.65 -19.79 10.69
N ALA A 175 20.89 -20.82 10.31
CA ALA A 175 20.71 -22.02 11.12
C ALA A 175 22.02 -22.82 11.26
N LEU A 176 22.29 -23.33 12.47
CA LEU A 176 23.43 -24.19 12.80
C LEU A 176 23.02 -25.68 12.94
N ALA A 177 21.82 -26.01 12.48
CA ALA A 177 21.26 -27.36 12.46
C ALA A 177 20.13 -27.43 11.41
N ASN A 178 19.62 -28.63 11.15
CA ASN A 178 18.35 -28.79 10.44
C ASN A 178 17.23 -28.10 11.24
N ILE A 179 16.35 -27.39 10.54
CA ILE A 179 15.20 -26.71 11.16
C ILE A 179 13.90 -27.22 10.59
N THR A 180 12.83 -27.10 11.36
CA THR A 180 11.47 -27.43 10.99
C THR A 180 10.60 -26.19 11.08
N LEU A 181 10.03 -25.80 9.95
CA LEU A 181 9.06 -24.72 9.86
C LEU A 181 7.68 -25.32 9.62
N GLN A 182 6.78 -25.19 10.60
CA GLN A 182 5.38 -25.54 10.38
C GLN A 182 4.73 -24.42 9.56
N VAL A 183 4.29 -24.71 8.33
CA VAL A 183 3.53 -23.74 7.52
C VAL A 183 2.20 -23.42 8.20
N PRO A 184 1.62 -22.21 8.01
CA PRO A 184 0.36 -21.87 8.65
C PRO A 184 -0.75 -22.84 8.26
N LEU A 185 -1.72 -23.10 9.14
CA LEU A 185 -2.98 -23.76 8.77
C LEU A 185 -3.57 -23.10 7.52
N ALA A 186 -3.87 -23.88 6.48
CA ALA A 186 -4.31 -23.38 5.17
C ALA A 186 -5.59 -22.54 5.29
N ASN A 187 -6.52 -22.94 6.16
CA ASN A 187 -7.76 -22.22 6.44
C ASN A 187 -7.57 -20.84 7.13
N THR A 188 -6.37 -20.53 7.62
CA THR A 188 -6.04 -19.20 8.17
C THR A 188 -5.50 -18.24 7.11
N VAL A 189 -5.29 -18.72 5.89
CA VAL A 189 -4.73 -17.97 4.76
C VAL A 189 -5.81 -17.77 3.72
N ARG A 190 -5.90 -16.57 3.12
CA ARG A 190 -6.83 -16.35 2.01
C ARG A 190 -6.49 -17.31 0.87
N LYS A 191 -7.49 -17.81 0.15
CA LYS A 191 -7.25 -18.56 -1.09
C LYS A 191 -6.38 -17.73 -2.05
N GLY A 192 -5.31 -18.33 -2.57
CA GLY A 192 -4.31 -17.63 -3.39
C GLY A 192 -3.28 -16.84 -2.58
N GLY A 193 -3.23 -17.00 -1.26
CA GLY A 193 -2.16 -16.47 -0.42
C GLY A 193 -0.90 -17.30 -0.60
N CYS A 194 0.20 -16.65 -0.97
CA CYS A 194 1.48 -17.30 -1.26
C CYS A 194 2.51 -17.06 -0.16
N ILE A 195 3.40 -18.02 0.05
CA ILE A 195 4.66 -17.84 0.77
C ILE A 195 5.77 -18.40 -0.13
N GLU A 196 6.81 -17.63 -0.34
CA GLU A 196 8.01 -18.10 -1.01
C GLU A 196 9.05 -18.51 0.05
N PHE A 197 9.71 -19.64 -0.17
CA PHE A 197 10.79 -20.13 0.65
C PHE A 197 12.05 -20.30 -0.18
N MET A 198 13.18 -19.90 0.38
CA MET A 198 14.50 -20.17 -0.18
C MET A 198 15.45 -20.60 0.94
N HIS A 199 16.11 -21.73 0.76
CA HIS A 199 17.14 -22.14 1.70
C HIS A 199 18.49 -21.55 1.32
N THR A 200 18.88 -20.51 2.06
CA THR A 200 20.18 -19.82 1.93
C THR A 200 21.10 -20.10 3.11
N GLY A 201 20.75 -21.05 3.97
CA GLY A 201 21.51 -21.47 5.14
C GLY A 201 22.79 -22.22 4.79
N ASN A 202 23.32 -22.98 5.75
CA ASN A 202 24.51 -23.78 5.51
C ASN A 202 24.15 -25.00 4.63
N ALA A 203 24.99 -25.31 3.63
CA ALA A 203 24.83 -26.49 2.77
C ALA A 203 24.77 -27.84 3.49
N ALA A 204 25.25 -27.91 4.74
CA ALA A 204 25.17 -29.10 5.58
C ALA A 204 23.78 -29.34 6.19
N TYR A 205 22.89 -28.35 6.15
CA TYR A 205 21.58 -28.42 6.81
C TYR A 205 20.44 -28.23 5.81
N SER A 206 19.25 -28.66 6.24
CA SER A 206 18.01 -28.56 5.48
C SER A 206 16.92 -27.90 6.31
N ALA A 207 15.93 -27.32 5.63
CA ALA A 207 14.71 -26.82 6.27
C ALA A 207 13.52 -27.71 5.90
N ALA A 208 12.92 -28.36 6.87
CA ALA A 208 11.69 -29.11 6.69
C ALA A 208 10.49 -28.17 6.78
N LEU A 209 9.80 -27.94 5.66
CA LEU A 209 8.48 -27.34 5.66
C LEU A 209 7.47 -28.42 6.04
N GLN A 210 7.01 -28.38 7.28
CA GLN A 210 6.04 -29.33 7.82
C GLN A 210 4.64 -28.74 7.76
N ARG A 211 3.64 -29.56 7.49
CA ARG A 211 2.24 -29.17 7.66
C ARG A 211 1.93 -28.76 9.11
N GLN A 212 0.86 -28.01 9.30
CA GLN A 212 0.22 -27.85 10.60
C GLN A 212 -1.10 -28.63 10.64
N GLY A 213 -1.44 -29.23 11.79
CA GLY A 213 -2.69 -29.99 11.95
C GLY A 213 -2.82 -31.17 10.97
N THR A 214 -3.99 -31.24 10.32
CA THR A 214 -4.33 -32.29 9.35
C THR A 214 -4.05 -31.92 7.90
N ASP A 215 -3.52 -30.72 7.65
CA ASP A 215 -3.34 -30.18 6.30
C ASP A 215 -2.35 -31.00 5.46
N THR A 216 -2.29 -30.72 4.16
CA THR A 216 -1.35 -31.37 3.24
C THR A 216 -0.55 -30.34 2.46
N ILE A 217 0.71 -30.66 2.19
CA ILE A 217 1.56 -29.92 1.26
C ILE A 217 1.62 -30.75 -0.03
N ASN A 218 0.95 -30.28 -1.07
CA ASN A 218 0.85 -30.92 -2.37
C ASN A 218 2.06 -30.54 -3.23
N ASN A 219 2.99 -31.49 -3.39
CA ASN A 219 4.18 -31.32 -4.24
C ASN A 219 4.65 -32.67 -4.83
N PRO A 220 4.06 -33.18 -5.93
CA PRO A 220 2.79 -32.82 -6.57
C PRO A 220 1.62 -33.66 -6.02
N ALA A 221 1.92 -34.55 -5.05
CA ALA A 221 0.97 -35.33 -4.27
C ALA A 221 0.98 -34.84 -2.82
N ALA A 222 -0.05 -35.21 -2.05
CA ALA A 222 -0.19 -34.82 -0.65
C ALA A 222 0.93 -35.38 0.22
N LYS A 223 1.65 -34.50 0.92
CA LYS A 223 2.70 -34.83 1.89
C LYS A 223 2.45 -34.15 3.23
N THR A 224 3.05 -34.70 4.28
CA THR A 224 3.09 -34.09 5.62
C THR A 224 4.28 -33.14 5.80
N SER A 225 5.32 -33.29 4.99
CA SER A 225 6.52 -32.45 5.03
C SER A 225 7.23 -32.44 3.68
N VAL A 226 7.91 -31.33 3.38
CA VAL A 226 8.81 -31.16 2.23
C VAL A 226 10.12 -30.58 2.75
N SER A 227 11.25 -31.19 2.38
CA SER A 227 12.57 -30.70 2.76
C SER A 227 13.13 -29.77 1.68
N LEU A 228 13.62 -28.61 2.09
CA LEU A 228 14.45 -27.70 1.31
C LEU A 228 15.92 -27.97 1.63
N GLY A 229 16.68 -28.42 0.63
CA GLY A 229 18.13 -28.44 0.66
C GLY A 229 18.71 -27.08 0.30
N PHE A 230 20.02 -26.93 0.41
CA PHE A 230 20.68 -25.67 0.09
C PHE A 230 20.50 -25.25 -1.37
N GLY A 231 20.06 -24.00 -1.56
CA GLY A 231 19.73 -23.43 -2.85
C GLY A 231 18.33 -23.79 -3.36
N ASP A 232 17.58 -24.64 -2.65
CA ASP A 232 16.22 -24.95 -3.06
C ASP A 232 15.27 -23.79 -2.83
N THR A 233 14.30 -23.68 -3.73
CA THR A 233 13.18 -22.75 -3.62
C THR A 233 11.86 -23.49 -3.74
N ILE A 234 10.84 -22.99 -3.05
CA ILE A 234 9.45 -23.39 -3.26
C ILE A 234 8.53 -22.19 -3.04
N MET A 235 7.53 -22.02 -3.90
CA MET A 235 6.41 -21.14 -3.62
C MET A 235 5.20 -21.99 -3.29
N LEU A 236 4.66 -21.80 -2.09
CA LEU A 236 3.46 -22.47 -1.63
C LEU A 236 2.28 -21.50 -1.69
N GLU A 237 1.19 -21.91 -2.33
CA GLU A 237 -0.08 -21.19 -2.38
C GLU A 237 -1.14 -21.95 -1.58
N SER A 238 -1.83 -21.26 -0.68
CA SER A 238 -2.92 -21.87 0.09
C SER A 238 -4.22 -21.93 -0.71
N ASP A 239 -4.93 -23.04 -0.61
CA ASP A 239 -6.31 -23.18 -1.12
C ASP A 239 -7.36 -22.50 -0.23
N GLY A 240 -6.96 -22.08 0.98
CA GLY A 240 -7.82 -21.48 1.99
C GLY A 240 -8.67 -22.48 2.78
N VAL A 241 -8.40 -23.79 2.70
CA VAL A 241 -9.22 -24.84 3.33
C VAL A 241 -8.37 -25.86 4.09
N SER A 242 -7.50 -26.63 3.41
CA SER A 242 -6.72 -27.70 4.06
C SER A 242 -5.44 -28.07 3.31
N GLN A 243 -5.09 -27.32 2.27
CA GLN A 243 -4.03 -27.69 1.36
C GLN A 243 -3.15 -26.50 0.97
N TRP A 244 -1.86 -26.78 0.88
CA TRP A 244 -0.86 -25.91 0.28
C TRP A 244 -0.39 -26.55 -1.03
N PHE A 245 -0.41 -25.79 -2.12
CA PHE A 245 0.05 -26.22 -3.42
C PHE A 245 1.41 -25.64 -3.73
N ALA A 246 2.35 -26.49 -4.14
CA ALA A 246 3.59 -26.02 -4.75
C ALA A 246 3.29 -25.45 -6.15
N VAL A 247 3.39 -24.14 -6.29
CA VAL A 247 3.06 -23.40 -7.52
C VAL A 247 4.31 -22.82 -8.21
N GLY A 248 5.47 -22.95 -7.59
CA GLY A 248 6.75 -22.50 -8.16
C GLY A 248 7.96 -22.96 -7.35
N GLY A 249 9.15 -22.64 -7.86
CA GLY A 249 10.44 -22.97 -7.26
C GLY A 249 11.04 -24.31 -7.72
N SER A 250 12.32 -24.55 -7.39
CA SER A 250 13.08 -25.75 -7.80
C SER A 250 12.41 -27.04 -7.34
N LEU A 251 11.85 -27.04 -6.12
CA LEU A 251 11.20 -28.22 -5.55
C LEU A 251 9.84 -28.54 -6.17
N ALA A 252 9.13 -27.54 -6.71
CA ALA A 252 7.91 -27.79 -7.48
C ALA A 252 8.23 -28.61 -8.75
N MET A 253 9.38 -28.32 -9.36
CA MET A 253 9.87 -28.98 -10.58
C MET A 253 10.51 -30.34 -10.31
N ALA A 254 11.20 -30.50 -9.16
CA ALA A 254 11.93 -31.70 -8.79
C ALA A 254 11.06 -32.80 -8.15
N SER A 255 9.75 -32.59 -8.04
CA SER A 255 8.88 -33.42 -7.20
C SER A 255 8.58 -34.81 -7.77
N GLY A 256 9.56 -35.72 -7.60
CA GLY A 256 9.42 -37.07 -7.01
C GLY A 256 8.27 -37.98 -7.45
N THR A 257 7.71 -37.79 -8.64
CA THR A 257 6.70 -38.67 -9.21
C THR A 257 7.16 -39.13 -10.58
N THR A 258 6.86 -40.39 -10.90
CA THR A 258 7.05 -41.02 -12.22
C THR A 258 6.39 -40.24 -13.36
N THR A 259 5.51 -39.30 -13.04
CA THR A 259 4.68 -38.55 -13.99
C THR A 259 5.17 -37.12 -14.25
N GLY A 260 6.03 -36.54 -13.39
CA GLY A 260 6.56 -35.18 -13.59
C GLY A 260 7.47 -35.06 -14.81
N VAL A 261 7.58 -33.85 -15.38
CA VAL A 261 8.42 -33.55 -16.56
C VAL A 261 9.92 -33.76 -16.28
N PHE A 262 10.33 -33.62 -15.01
CA PHE A 262 11.69 -33.87 -14.50
C PHE A 262 11.71 -34.95 -13.42
N GLY A 263 10.71 -35.84 -13.43
CA GLY A 263 10.56 -36.88 -12.41
C GLY A 263 11.82 -37.75 -12.29
N ALA A 264 12.14 -38.16 -11.06
CA ALA A 264 13.24 -39.07 -10.79
C ALA A 264 12.89 -40.05 -9.65
N SER A 265 13.51 -41.22 -9.68
CA SER A 265 13.51 -42.22 -8.61
C SER A 265 14.92 -42.80 -8.50
N PHE A 266 15.53 -42.71 -7.32
CA PHE A 266 16.93 -43.11 -7.08
C PHE A 266 17.06 -44.46 -6.36
N GLY A 267 16.05 -45.33 -6.50
CA GLY A 267 16.13 -46.70 -5.98
C GLY A 267 17.16 -47.55 -6.72
N THR A 268 17.38 -48.77 -6.23
CA THR A 268 18.27 -49.77 -6.85
C THR A 268 17.98 -50.01 -8.34
N SER A 269 16.72 -49.84 -8.75
CA SER A 269 16.35 -49.56 -10.14
C SER A 269 15.56 -48.27 -10.17
N GLY A 270 15.98 -47.34 -11.00
CA GLY A 270 15.57 -45.95 -10.91
C GLY A 270 15.64 -45.22 -12.24
N PHE A 271 15.15 -43.99 -12.28
CA PHE A 271 15.18 -43.15 -13.47
C PHE A 271 15.36 -41.69 -13.13
N GLN A 272 15.76 -40.90 -14.12
CA GLN A 272 15.76 -39.45 -14.10
C GLN A 272 15.31 -38.95 -15.47
N LYS A 273 14.26 -38.12 -15.50
CA LYS A 273 13.86 -37.37 -16.67
C LYS A 273 14.62 -36.04 -16.71
N LEU A 274 15.17 -35.73 -17.87
CA LEU A 274 15.96 -34.54 -18.12
C LEU A 274 15.11 -33.43 -18.74
N PRO A 275 15.50 -32.15 -18.58
CA PRO A 275 14.87 -31.02 -19.25
C PRO A 275 14.68 -31.17 -20.76
N SER A 276 15.58 -31.91 -21.40
CA SER A 276 15.55 -32.18 -22.83
C SER A 276 14.49 -33.20 -23.26
N GLY A 277 13.72 -33.76 -22.34
CA GLY A 277 12.81 -34.88 -22.58
C GLY A 277 13.50 -36.24 -22.61
N LYS A 278 14.83 -36.28 -22.48
CA LYS A 278 15.60 -37.54 -22.37
C LYS A 278 15.37 -38.18 -21.01
N ILE A 279 15.39 -39.51 -20.97
CA ILE A 279 15.23 -40.30 -19.76
C ILE A 279 16.50 -41.15 -19.60
N ILE A 280 17.07 -41.13 -18.40
CA ILE A 280 18.13 -42.04 -17.99
C ILE A 280 17.50 -43.02 -17.00
N GLN A 281 17.67 -44.32 -17.21
CA GLN A 281 17.19 -45.36 -16.30
C GLN A 281 18.35 -46.27 -15.91
N THR A 282 18.38 -46.68 -14.65
CA THR A 282 19.37 -47.61 -14.12
C THR A 282 18.67 -48.77 -13.44
N GLY A 283 19.36 -49.90 -13.36
CA GLY A 283 18.88 -51.03 -12.58
C GLY A 283 19.85 -52.18 -12.57
N GLN A 284 19.43 -53.29 -11.96
CA GLN A 284 20.19 -54.52 -11.91
C GLN A 284 19.28 -55.74 -12.11
N VAL A 285 19.86 -56.83 -12.61
CA VAL A 285 19.17 -58.10 -12.80
C VAL A 285 20.10 -59.27 -12.49
N GLY A 286 19.55 -60.31 -11.84
CA GLY A 286 20.20 -61.60 -11.73
C GLY A 286 19.97 -62.44 -13.00
N THR A 287 21.04 -62.79 -13.69
CA THR A 287 21.01 -63.73 -14.83
C THR A 287 21.17 -65.17 -14.36
N ASN A 288 20.89 -66.14 -15.23
CA ASN A 288 21.02 -67.57 -14.92
C ASN A 288 21.66 -68.34 -16.09
N GLY A 289 22.07 -69.58 -15.82
CA GLY A 289 22.70 -70.46 -16.81
C GLY A 289 21.74 -71.10 -17.84
N SER A 290 20.43 -70.87 -17.72
CA SER A 290 19.40 -71.57 -18.51
C SER A 290 18.75 -70.69 -19.59
N GLY A 291 18.92 -69.37 -19.55
CA GLY A 291 18.33 -68.45 -20.53
C GLY A 291 18.56 -66.98 -20.19
N ASP A 292 18.00 -66.09 -21.02
CA ASP A 292 18.01 -64.66 -20.72
C ASP A 292 16.97 -64.33 -19.66
N THR A 293 17.30 -63.40 -18.76
CA THR A 293 16.37 -62.87 -17.76
C THR A 293 15.72 -61.61 -18.29
N VAL A 294 14.39 -61.52 -18.17
CA VAL A 294 13.63 -60.32 -18.54
C VAL A 294 13.90 -59.19 -17.55
N VAL A 295 14.18 -58.00 -18.06
CA VAL A 295 14.36 -56.75 -17.32
C VAL A 295 13.26 -55.79 -17.74
N ALA A 296 12.44 -55.37 -16.79
CA ALA A 296 11.54 -54.24 -16.95
C ALA A 296 12.28 -52.94 -16.59
N PHE A 297 12.13 -51.91 -17.42
CA PHE A 297 12.59 -50.58 -17.06
C PHE A 297 11.69 -49.98 -15.97
N PRO A 298 12.24 -49.17 -15.05
CA PRO A 298 11.48 -48.47 -14.01
C PRO A 298 10.27 -47.69 -14.54
N ILE A 299 10.39 -47.09 -15.73
CA ILE A 299 9.29 -46.49 -16.50
C ILE A 299 9.43 -46.84 -17.98
N GLN A 300 8.32 -46.78 -18.71
CA GLN A 300 8.34 -46.90 -20.17
C GLN A 300 9.05 -45.68 -20.79
N PHE A 301 9.93 -45.91 -21.76
CA PHE A 301 10.40 -44.84 -22.66
C PHE A 301 9.27 -44.46 -23.62
N PRO A 302 8.81 -43.20 -23.65
CA PRO A 302 7.66 -42.81 -24.47
C PRO A 302 7.80 -43.11 -25.96
N ASN A 303 9.01 -42.99 -26.51
CA ASN A 303 9.28 -43.19 -27.93
C ASN A 303 10.21 -44.38 -28.18
N ALA A 304 11.43 -44.36 -27.64
CA ALA A 304 12.39 -45.45 -27.83
C ALA A 304 13.62 -45.38 -26.92
N VAL A 305 14.22 -46.56 -26.74
CA VAL A 305 15.55 -46.71 -26.16
C VAL A 305 16.60 -46.32 -27.19
N ARG A 306 17.54 -45.46 -26.81
CA ARG A 306 18.62 -44.93 -27.67
C ARG A 306 19.96 -45.59 -27.40
N SER A 307 20.23 -45.96 -26.15
CA SER A 307 21.48 -46.62 -25.75
C SER A 307 21.29 -47.45 -24.50
N ILE A 308 22.03 -48.56 -24.40
CA ILE A 308 22.14 -49.40 -23.21
C ILE A 308 23.61 -49.74 -22.97
N ALA A 309 24.06 -49.53 -21.74
CA ALA A 309 25.34 -50.02 -21.25
C ALA A 309 25.09 -51.07 -20.15
N LEU A 310 25.79 -52.20 -20.22
CA LEU A 310 25.74 -53.26 -19.22
C LEU A 310 27.08 -53.37 -18.48
N GLY A 311 27.02 -53.73 -17.21
CA GLY A 311 28.20 -54.08 -16.41
C GLY A 311 27.93 -55.29 -15.53
N VAL A 312 28.80 -56.29 -15.57
CA VAL A 312 28.74 -57.44 -14.65
C VAL A 312 29.41 -57.04 -13.33
N VAL A 313 28.75 -57.30 -12.20
CA VAL A 313 29.25 -56.94 -10.87
C VAL A 313 29.31 -58.19 -9.98
N GLY A 314 30.39 -58.30 -9.19
CA GLY A 314 30.52 -59.33 -8.17
C GLY A 314 30.89 -60.73 -8.67
N SER A 315 31.30 -60.90 -9.93
CA SER A 315 31.80 -62.18 -10.44
C SER A 315 33.30 -62.34 -10.14
N GLY A 316 33.69 -63.45 -9.50
CA GLY A 316 35.10 -63.82 -9.31
C GLY A 316 35.83 -64.24 -10.60
N ALA A 317 35.18 -64.11 -11.76
CA ALA A 317 35.66 -64.50 -13.08
C ALA A 317 35.23 -63.45 -14.14
N GLY A 318 35.93 -63.42 -15.28
CA GLY A 318 35.65 -62.52 -16.39
C GLY A 318 34.39 -62.95 -17.16
N TYR A 319 33.26 -62.34 -16.84
CA TYR A 319 31.96 -62.62 -17.46
C TYR A 319 31.54 -61.51 -18.41
N MET A 320 30.77 -61.87 -19.44
CA MET A 320 30.21 -60.94 -20.42
C MET A 320 28.69 -60.90 -20.31
N ALA A 321 28.14 -59.69 -20.21
CA ALA A 321 26.70 -59.47 -20.28
C ALA A 321 26.29 -59.09 -21.70
N THR A 322 25.11 -59.56 -22.10
CA THR A 322 24.50 -59.32 -23.41
C THR A 322 23.04 -58.95 -23.24
N PHE A 323 22.48 -58.22 -24.19
CA PHE A 323 21.04 -57.94 -24.24
C PHE A 323 20.50 -58.17 -25.65
N ASN A 324 19.20 -58.49 -25.75
CA ASN A 324 18.49 -58.58 -27.03
C ASN A 324 18.08 -57.21 -27.56
N THR A 325 17.33 -57.16 -28.67
CA THR A 325 16.72 -55.91 -29.13
C THR A 325 15.79 -55.35 -28.06
N PRO A 326 16.08 -54.17 -27.47
CA PRO A 326 15.27 -53.63 -26.40
C PRO A 326 13.93 -53.12 -26.94
N THR A 327 12.92 -53.18 -26.07
CA THR A 327 11.63 -52.51 -26.26
C THR A 327 11.57 -51.26 -25.40
N VAL A 328 10.55 -50.42 -25.62
CA VAL A 328 10.28 -49.26 -24.76
C VAL A 328 10.04 -49.62 -23.28
N ASN A 329 9.69 -50.87 -22.98
CA ASN A 329 9.37 -51.34 -21.62
C ASN A 329 10.51 -52.10 -20.95
N GLY A 330 11.52 -52.53 -21.69
CA GLY A 330 12.53 -53.41 -21.14
C GLY A 330 13.37 -54.13 -22.19
N MET A 331 14.21 -55.03 -21.70
CA MET A 331 15.12 -55.87 -22.48
C MET A 331 15.26 -57.24 -21.83
N ASN A 332 15.81 -58.21 -22.55
CA ASN A 332 16.24 -59.48 -21.98
C ASN A 332 17.76 -59.45 -21.86
N VAL A 333 18.28 -59.84 -20.70
CA VAL A 333 19.71 -59.82 -20.38
C VAL A 333 20.21 -61.24 -20.12
N GLY A 334 21.29 -61.61 -20.78
CA GLY A 334 22.01 -62.87 -20.55
C GLY A 334 23.45 -62.61 -20.10
N SER A 335 24.03 -63.54 -19.35
CA SER A 335 25.44 -63.51 -18.96
C SER A 335 26.15 -64.81 -19.36
N TRP A 336 27.43 -64.68 -19.69
CA TRP A 336 28.23 -65.74 -20.29
C TRP A 336 29.62 -65.78 -19.64
N SER A 337 30.07 -66.97 -19.26
CA SER A 337 31.44 -67.20 -18.78
C SER A 337 32.41 -67.55 -19.92
N SER A 338 31.88 -67.89 -21.09
CA SER A 338 32.60 -68.11 -22.34
C SER A 338 31.63 -67.94 -23.51
N THR A 339 32.10 -68.05 -24.76
CA THR A 339 31.27 -67.90 -25.96
C THR A 339 30.13 -68.91 -26.10
N THR A 340 30.15 -70.01 -25.34
CA THR A 340 29.14 -71.08 -25.43
C THR A 340 28.49 -71.44 -24.10
N VAL A 341 28.97 -70.90 -22.97
CA VAL A 341 28.48 -71.26 -21.63
C VAL A 341 27.81 -70.07 -20.97
N ARG A 342 26.50 -70.21 -20.73
CA ARG A 342 25.72 -69.26 -19.94
C ARG A 342 26.07 -69.38 -18.46
N ALA A 343 26.08 -68.26 -17.76
CA ALA A 343 26.41 -68.19 -16.35
C ALA A 343 25.43 -67.29 -15.60
N GLY A 344 25.20 -67.59 -14.32
CA GLY A 344 24.50 -66.67 -13.43
C GLY A 344 25.43 -65.57 -12.95
N ALA A 345 25.00 -64.32 -13.10
CA ALA A 345 25.71 -63.14 -12.63
C ALA A 345 24.74 -61.98 -12.34
N THR A 346 25.16 -61.05 -11.48
CA THR A 346 24.47 -59.77 -11.31
C THR A 346 24.93 -58.80 -12.41
N VAL A 347 23.98 -58.35 -13.22
CA VAL A 347 24.23 -57.39 -14.31
C VAL A 347 23.54 -56.07 -13.98
N HIS A 348 24.30 -54.99 -13.94
CA HIS A 348 23.81 -53.63 -13.83
C HIS A 348 23.62 -53.05 -15.24
N TYR A 349 22.67 -52.13 -15.40
CA TYR A 349 22.46 -51.43 -16.65
C TYR A 349 22.26 -49.93 -16.47
N ILE A 350 22.62 -49.18 -17.51
CA ILE A 350 22.19 -47.81 -17.75
C ILE A 350 21.53 -47.78 -19.13
N ALA A 351 20.27 -47.38 -19.18
CA ALA A 351 19.52 -47.18 -20.42
C ALA A 351 19.20 -45.70 -20.60
N VAL A 352 19.37 -45.18 -21.82
CA VAL A 352 19.05 -43.80 -22.19
C VAL A 352 18.06 -43.82 -23.33
N GLY A 353 17.02 -42.99 -23.25
CA GLY A 353 15.96 -42.92 -24.26
C GLY A 353 15.12 -41.65 -24.16
N ASP A 354 14.01 -41.63 -24.88
CA ASP A 354 12.98 -40.58 -24.90
C ASP A 354 11.61 -41.19 -25.22
#